data_AF-A0A9N8HHB0-F1
#
_entry.id   AF-A0A9N8HHB0-F1
#
_cell.length_a   1.000
_cell.length_b   1.000
_cell.length_c   1.000
_cell.angle_alpha   90.00
_cell.angle_beta   90.00
_cell.angle_gamma   90.00
#
_symmetry.space_group_name_H-M   'P 1'
#
loop_
_entity.id
_entity.type
_entity.pdbx_description
1 polymer ?
#
loop_
_entity_poly.entity_id
_entity_poly.type
_entity_poly.pdbx_seq_one_letter_code
_entity_poly.pdbx_strand_id
1 'polypeptide(L)'
;MDSDALYHQLGITLQSVHDTSCFHKVITRQESPASLNKALVAHGIEANQTRDSSVYKSNPRFWATRPLTAKMKAWASSDVDKLLELATKQVSILTTKGKTQLQNAFNLSIRSARLLRDMQLERYCYCKIPERQFIGAGGSNIRSVEKRTGTYIRSRSTDKEWLIYYDSNHGLSMAKKAMGY
;
A
#
# COMPACT_ATOMS: atom_id res chain seq x y z
N MET A 1 4.15 -3.40 -0.85
CA MET A 1 4.47 -2.02 -0.47
C MET A 1 5.81 -1.71 -1.11
N ASP A 2 6.06 -0.48 -1.54
CA ASP A 2 7.33 -0.17 -2.23
C ASP A 2 8.54 -0.36 -1.31
N SER A 3 8.39 -0.09 -0.02
CA SER A 3 9.44 -0.31 0.99
C SER A 3 9.88 -1.78 1.11
N ASP A 4 8.94 -2.73 0.96
CA ASP A 4 9.21 -4.17 0.97
C ASP A 4 10.03 -4.59 -0.26
N ALA A 5 9.62 -4.15 -1.45
CA ALA A 5 10.35 -4.44 -2.69
C ALA A 5 11.77 -3.84 -2.66
N LEU A 6 11.89 -2.57 -2.25
CA LEU A 6 13.19 -1.90 -2.12
C LEU A 6 14.12 -2.63 -1.16
N TYR A 7 13.61 -3.09 -0.01
CA TYR A 7 14.43 -3.80 0.95
C TYR A 7 14.79 -5.22 0.50
N HIS A 8 13.80 -6.06 0.19
CA HIS A 8 14.04 -7.48 -0.08
C HIS A 8 14.67 -7.74 -1.46
N GLN A 9 14.53 -6.83 -2.43
CA GLN A 9 15.15 -6.98 -3.76
C GLN A 9 16.46 -6.21 -3.90
N LEU A 10 16.58 -5.04 -3.27
CA LEU A 10 17.72 -4.12 -3.49
C LEU A 10 18.52 -3.83 -2.23
N GLY A 11 18.10 -4.33 -1.06
CA GLY A 11 18.73 -4.00 0.22
C GLY A 11 18.55 -2.55 0.67
N ILE A 12 17.64 -1.79 0.02
CA ILE A 12 17.44 -0.37 0.27
C ILE A 12 16.47 -0.18 1.43
N THR A 13 16.92 0.52 2.47
CA THR A 13 16.07 0.90 3.61
C THR A 13 15.61 2.34 3.48
N LEU A 14 14.29 2.55 3.55
CA LEU A 14 13.72 3.89 3.58
C LEU A 14 13.81 4.49 5.00
N GLN A 15 14.24 5.75 5.08
CA GLN A 15 14.23 6.56 6.30
C GLN A 15 13.37 7.81 6.08
N SER A 16 12.72 8.31 7.12
CA SER A 16 11.96 9.58 7.09
C SER A 16 10.92 9.68 5.96
N VAL A 17 10.09 8.64 5.81
CA VAL A 17 9.08 8.56 4.74
C VAL A 17 7.88 9.44 5.08
N HIS A 18 7.43 10.26 4.12
CA HIS A 18 6.09 10.87 4.14
C HIS A 18 5.14 9.97 3.35
N ASP A 19 4.51 9.02 4.02
CA ASP A 19 3.45 8.20 3.44
C ASP A 19 2.14 9.00 3.47
N THR A 20 1.73 9.52 2.32
CA THR A 20 0.51 10.32 2.16
C THR A 20 -0.75 9.58 2.62
N SER A 21 -0.75 8.25 2.58
CA SER A 21 -1.85 7.40 3.05
C SER A 21 -1.92 7.37 4.58
N CYS A 22 -0.77 7.30 5.25
CA CYS A 22 -0.67 7.39 6.71
C CYS A 22 -1.07 8.78 7.21
N PHE A 23 -0.59 9.84 6.56
CA PHE A 23 -0.96 11.22 6.88
C PHE A 23 -2.44 11.47 6.67
N HIS A 24 -3.01 10.98 5.57
CA HIS A 24 -4.45 11.05 5.33
C HIS A 24 -5.24 10.41 6.48
N LYS A 25 -4.85 9.20 6.91
CA LYS A 25 -5.52 8.46 8.00
C LYS A 25 -5.55 9.24 9.30
N VAL A 26 -4.46 9.93 9.66
CA VAL A 26 -4.43 10.78 10.85
C VAL A 26 -5.33 12.02 10.69
N ILE A 27 -5.34 12.63 9.50
CA ILE A 27 -6.12 13.85 9.24
C ILE A 27 -7.63 13.58 9.26
N THR A 28 -8.08 12.53 8.57
CA THR A 28 -9.51 12.24 8.32
C THR A 28 -10.09 11.21 9.28
N ARG A 29 -9.25 10.46 10.00
CA ARG A 29 -9.62 9.28 10.80
C ARG A 29 -10.30 8.18 9.99
N GLN A 30 -10.16 8.22 8.67
CA GLN A 30 -10.68 7.22 7.75
C GLN A 30 -9.54 6.36 7.20
N GLU A 31 -9.87 5.18 6.69
CA GLU A 31 -8.89 4.38 5.96
C GLU A 31 -8.38 5.14 4.74
N SER A 32 -7.14 4.86 4.38
CA SER A 32 -6.47 5.57 3.30
C SER A 32 -7.23 5.43 1.98
N PRO A 33 -7.31 6.50 1.18
CA PRO A 33 -8.02 6.49 -0.09
C PRO A 33 -7.40 5.46 -1.04
N ALA A 34 -8.26 4.76 -1.78
CA ALA A 34 -7.84 3.69 -2.69
C ALA A 34 -6.96 4.15 -3.88
N SER A 35 -6.83 5.46 -4.12
CA SER A 35 -5.99 6.01 -5.18
C SER A 35 -5.50 7.42 -4.87
N LEU A 36 -4.41 7.84 -5.52
CA LEU A 36 -3.86 9.19 -5.43
C LEU A 36 -4.92 10.25 -5.77
N ASN A 37 -5.65 10.11 -6.88
CA ASN A 37 -6.70 11.07 -7.25
C ASN A 37 -7.79 11.23 -6.18
N LYS A 38 -8.19 10.13 -5.51
CA LYS A 38 -9.13 10.23 -4.38
C LYS A 38 -8.51 10.97 -3.20
N ALA A 39 -7.22 10.77 -2.94
CA ALA A 39 -6.48 11.52 -1.92
C ALA A 39 -6.43 13.01 -2.25
N LEU A 40 -6.11 13.38 -3.49
CA LEU A 40 -6.04 14.77 -3.95
C LEU A 40 -7.39 15.47 -3.76
N VAL A 41 -8.47 14.86 -4.25
CA VAL A 41 -9.83 15.42 -4.12
C VAL A 41 -10.23 15.58 -2.65
N ALA A 42 -9.94 14.59 -1.80
CA ALA A 42 -10.25 14.66 -0.36
C ALA A 42 -9.50 15.80 0.36
N HIS A 43 -8.41 16.28 -0.22
CA HIS A 43 -7.63 17.41 0.27
C HIS A 43 -7.88 18.69 -0.55
N GLY A 44 -8.88 18.72 -1.43
CA GLY A 44 -9.19 19.88 -2.28
C GLY A 44 -8.04 20.26 -3.21
N ILE A 45 -7.35 19.26 -3.76
CA ILE A 45 -6.31 19.40 -4.79
C ILE A 45 -6.87 18.83 -6.09
N GLU A 46 -6.58 19.49 -7.22
CA GLU A 46 -7.01 19.00 -8.52
C GLU A 46 -6.38 17.63 -8.82
N ALA A 47 -7.23 16.67 -9.22
CA ALA A 47 -6.82 15.34 -9.61
C ALA A 47 -5.98 15.38 -10.89
N ASN A 48 -5.08 14.41 -11.06
CA ASN A 48 -4.32 14.28 -12.30
C ASN A 48 -5.25 13.78 -13.41
N GLN A 49 -5.61 14.69 -14.33
CA GLN A 49 -6.47 14.39 -15.49
C GLN A 49 -5.71 13.68 -16.62
N THR A 50 -4.38 13.80 -16.65
CA THR A 50 -3.60 13.29 -17.78
C THR A 50 -3.43 11.78 -17.76
N ARG A 51 -3.62 11.14 -16.60
CA ARG A 51 -3.27 9.73 -16.38
C ARG A 51 -4.27 8.76 -17.02
N ASP A 52 -3.82 8.01 -18.01
CA ASP A 52 -4.54 6.85 -18.53
C ASP A 52 -4.13 5.58 -17.77
N SER A 53 -5.08 4.97 -17.08
CA SER A 53 -4.87 3.73 -16.33
C SER A 53 -5.28 2.47 -17.09
N SER A 54 -5.91 2.62 -18.27
CA SER A 54 -6.42 1.51 -19.07
C SER A 54 -5.29 0.59 -19.54
N VAL A 55 -4.14 1.18 -19.87
CA VAL A 55 -2.96 0.47 -20.38
C VAL A 55 -2.42 -0.55 -19.37
N TYR A 56 -2.56 -0.28 -18.06
CA TYR A 56 -2.12 -1.23 -17.02
C TYR A 56 -3.07 -2.40 -16.83
N LYS A 57 -4.35 -2.24 -17.18
CA LYS A 57 -5.33 -3.32 -17.10
C LYS A 57 -5.06 -4.37 -18.18
N SER A 58 -4.66 -3.94 -19.38
CA SER A 58 -4.35 -4.83 -20.50
C SER A 58 -2.93 -5.35 -20.46
N ASN A 59 -1.96 -4.57 -19.96
CA ASN A 59 -0.57 -4.99 -19.85
C ASN A 59 0.06 -4.52 -18.53
N PRO A 60 -0.01 -5.34 -17.46
CA PRO A 60 0.63 -5.01 -16.18
C PRO A 60 2.16 -4.85 -16.26
N ARG A 61 2.81 -5.43 -17.27
CA ARG A 61 4.27 -5.31 -17.48
C ARG A 61 4.65 -4.06 -18.28
N PHE A 62 3.69 -3.23 -18.67
CA PHE A 62 3.90 -2.05 -19.51
C PHE A 62 4.95 -1.07 -18.95
N TRP A 63 5.05 -0.91 -17.63
CA TRP A 63 6.11 -0.09 -17.00
C TRP A 63 7.49 -0.76 -16.99
N ALA A 64 7.54 -2.09 -17.03
CA ALA A 64 8.80 -2.84 -17.00
C ALA A 64 9.48 -2.86 -18.38
N THR A 65 8.77 -2.53 -19.45
CA THR A 65 9.32 -2.43 -20.80
C THR A 65 9.92 -1.05 -21.05
N ARG A 66 11.15 -1.01 -21.58
CA ARG A 66 11.81 0.22 -22.04
C ARG A 66 11.79 0.28 -23.58
N PRO A 67 11.85 1.49 -24.19
CA PRO A 67 11.91 2.82 -23.57
C PRO A 67 10.54 3.37 -23.14
N LEU A 68 10.54 4.27 -22.15
CA LEU A 68 9.32 5.01 -21.76
C LEU A 68 9.03 6.13 -22.77
N THR A 69 7.77 6.26 -23.16
CA THR A 69 7.33 7.36 -24.03
C THR A 69 7.33 8.71 -23.30
N ALA A 70 7.39 9.83 -24.04
CA ALA A 70 7.30 11.17 -23.46
C ALA A 70 6.00 11.36 -22.65
N LYS A 71 4.89 10.81 -23.14
CA LYS A 71 3.59 10.85 -22.45
C LYS A 71 3.65 10.15 -21.09
N MET A 72 4.28 8.97 -21.01
CA MET A 72 4.45 8.24 -19.75
C MET A 72 5.32 8.99 -18.75
N LYS A 73 6.40 9.62 -19.22
CA LYS A 73 7.25 10.47 -18.38
C LYS A 73 6.45 11.65 -17.82
N ALA A 74 5.64 12.31 -18.66
CA ALA A 74 4.77 13.41 -18.24
C ALA A 74 3.75 12.97 -17.18
N TRP A 75 3.13 11.80 -17.34
CA TRP A 75 2.21 11.24 -16.35
C TRP A 75 2.88 10.99 -15.00
N ALA A 76 4.05 10.33 -15.01
CA ALA A 76 4.80 10.05 -13.80
C ALA A 76 5.26 11.34 -13.11
N SER A 77 5.75 12.32 -13.87
CA SER A 77 6.14 13.63 -13.34
C SER A 77 4.96 14.34 -12.69
N SER A 78 3.80 14.37 -13.35
CA SER A 78 2.60 15.00 -12.80
C SER A 78 2.10 14.32 -11.52
N ASP A 79 2.18 12.98 -11.44
CA ASP A 79 1.87 12.26 -10.20
C ASP A 79 2.84 12.65 -9.06
N VAL A 80 4.13 12.86 -9.36
CA VAL A 80 5.12 13.32 -8.37
C VAL A 80 4.82 14.75 -7.90
N ASP A 81 4.55 15.68 -8.82
CA ASP A 81 4.21 17.07 -8.47
C ASP A 81 2.99 17.13 -7.55
N LYS A 82 1.96 16.33 -7.85
CA LYS A 82 0.75 16.23 -7.03
C LYS A 82 0.99 15.57 -5.67
N LEU A 83 1.91 14.60 -5.58
CA LEU A 83 2.32 14.02 -4.29
C LEU A 83 3.03 15.05 -3.40
N LEU A 84 3.90 15.90 -3.98
CA LEU A 84 4.58 16.97 -3.24
C LEU A 84 3.60 18.04 -2.74
N GLU A 85 2.67 18.45 -3.60
CA GLU A 85 1.57 19.37 -3.24
C GLU A 85 0.73 18.79 -2.08
N LEU A 86 0.32 17.52 -2.20
CA LEU A 86 -0.44 16.82 -1.17
C LEU A 86 0.33 16.72 0.15
N ALA A 87 1.61 16.34 0.10
CA ALA A 87 2.42 16.22 1.30
C ALA A 87 2.52 17.55 2.05
N THR A 88 2.78 18.65 1.32
CA THR A 88 2.85 20.01 1.87
C THR A 88 1.54 20.39 2.55
N LYS A 89 0.40 20.13 1.89
CA LYS A 89 -0.93 20.43 2.44
C LYS A 89 -1.23 19.61 3.70
N GLN A 90 -0.88 18.33 3.70
CA GLN A 90 -1.07 17.46 4.86
C GLN A 90 -0.23 17.90 6.06
N VAL A 91 1.02 18.28 5.85
CA VAL A 91 1.89 18.82 6.91
C VAL A 91 1.31 20.12 7.48
N SER A 92 0.85 21.03 6.61
CA SER A 92 0.22 22.28 7.03
C SER A 92 -1.01 22.03 7.91
N ILE A 93 -1.92 21.16 7.47
CA ILE A 93 -3.13 20.80 8.24
C ILE A 93 -2.77 20.23 9.61
N LEU A 94 -1.81 19.30 9.68
CA LEU A 94 -1.42 18.66 10.93
C LEU A 94 -0.66 19.60 11.87
N THR A 95 0.12 20.52 11.32
CA THR A 95 0.80 21.56 12.10
C THR A 95 -0.21 22.44 12.82
N THR A 96 -1.28 22.86 12.13
CA THR A 96 -2.40 23.62 12.72
C THR A 96 -3.16 22.81 13.78
N LYS A 97 -3.27 21.49 13.60
CA LYS A 97 -3.89 20.58 14.61
C LYS A 97 -2.99 20.30 15.81
N GLY A 98 -1.73 20.72 15.79
CA GLY A 98 -0.76 20.61 16.88
C GLY A 98 0.34 19.55 16.67
N LYS A 99 1.50 19.80 17.30
CA LYS A 99 2.73 18.99 17.14
C LYS A 99 2.52 17.49 17.35
N THR A 100 1.67 17.11 18.29
CA THR A 100 1.37 15.69 18.58
C THR A 100 0.75 14.97 17.38
N GLN A 101 -0.15 15.62 16.63
CA GLN A 101 -0.80 14.99 15.48
C GLN A 101 0.17 14.80 14.31
N LEU A 102 1.03 15.78 14.08
CA LEU A 102 2.10 15.68 13.09
C LEU A 102 3.07 14.53 13.43
N GLN A 103 3.50 14.44 14.69
CA GLN A 103 4.35 13.35 15.15
C GLN A 103 3.68 11.98 15.01
N ASN A 104 2.38 11.89 15.32
CA ASN A 104 1.62 10.65 15.15
C ASN A 104 1.60 10.19 13.68
N ALA A 105 1.43 11.12 12.73
CA ALA A 105 1.46 10.80 11.30
C ALA A 105 2.85 10.32 10.84
N PHE A 106 3.92 10.96 11.29
CA PHE A 106 5.29 10.50 11.02
C PHE A 106 5.56 9.12 11.63
N ASN A 107 5.19 8.89 12.88
CA ASN A 107 5.37 7.60 13.55
C ASN A 107 4.61 6.48 12.82
N LEU A 108 3.38 6.76 12.37
CA LEU A 108 2.59 5.83 11.58
C LEU A 108 3.25 5.52 10.24
N SER A 109 3.77 6.55 9.55
CA SER A 109 4.47 6.41 8.27
C SER A 109 5.75 5.57 8.41
N ILE A 110 6.56 5.83 9.43
CA ILE A 110 7.78 5.05 9.73
C ILE A 110 7.41 3.60 10.02
N ARG A 111 6.37 3.37 10.84
CA ARG A 111 5.90 2.02 11.16
C ARG A 111 5.42 1.29 9.90
N SER A 112 4.66 1.96 9.04
CA SER A 112 4.19 1.44 7.75
C SER A 112 5.35 1.01 6.86
N ALA A 113 6.36 1.88 6.71
CA ALA A 113 7.54 1.60 5.88
C ALA A 113 8.34 0.38 6.36
N ARG A 114 8.36 0.13 7.67
CA ARG A 114 9.08 -1.00 8.29
C ARG A 114 8.25 -2.27 8.43
N LEU A 115 6.92 -2.15 8.27
CA LEU A 115 5.99 -3.19 8.69
C LEU A 115 6.30 -4.56 8.09
N LEU A 116 6.36 -4.66 6.76
CA LEU A 116 6.62 -5.93 6.10
C LEU A 116 8.09 -6.35 6.17
N ARG A 117 9.00 -5.37 6.30
CA ARG A 117 10.45 -5.61 6.40
C ARG A 117 10.80 -6.42 7.64
N ASP A 118 10.16 -6.10 8.76
CA ASP A 118 10.46 -6.70 10.07
C ASP A 118 9.71 -8.03 10.27
N MET A 119 8.76 -8.36 9.39
CA MET A 119 7.99 -9.60 9.44
C MET A 119 8.72 -10.75 8.73
N GLN A 120 8.48 -11.97 9.19
CA GLN A 120 8.87 -13.19 8.46
C GLN A 120 7.94 -13.38 7.26
N LEU A 121 8.47 -13.95 6.17
CA LEU A 121 7.73 -14.19 4.93
C LEU A 121 7.59 -15.68 4.67
N GLU A 122 6.35 -16.17 4.67
CA GLU A 122 6.01 -17.49 4.15
C GLU A 122 5.67 -17.38 2.66
N ARG A 123 6.35 -18.20 1.86
CA ARG A 123 6.15 -18.33 0.41
C ARG A 123 5.44 -19.63 0.08
N TYR A 124 5.04 -19.78 -1.18
CA TYR A 124 4.41 -20.99 -1.72
C TYR A 124 3.13 -21.40 -0.98
N CYS A 125 2.38 -20.42 -0.46
CA CYS A 125 1.04 -20.66 0.05
C CYS A 125 0.03 -20.62 -1.09
N TYR A 126 -1.01 -21.45 -1.00
CA TYR A 126 -2.09 -21.55 -1.97
C TYR A 126 -3.40 -21.53 -1.22
N CYS A 127 -4.37 -20.75 -1.69
CA CYS A 127 -5.69 -20.77 -1.08
C CYS A 127 -6.41 -22.07 -1.46
N LYS A 128 -6.69 -22.94 -0.47
CA LYS A 128 -7.37 -24.22 -0.66
C LYS A 128 -8.90 -24.07 -0.71
N ILE A 129 -9.42 -22.92 -0.30
CA ILE A 129 -10.82 -22.54 -0.48
C ILE A 129 -10.98 -21.59 -1.67
N PRO A 130 -12.20 -21.43 -2.23
CA PRO A 130 -12.43 -20.48 -3.31
C PRO A 130 -11.95 -19.06 -2.97
N GLU A 131 -11.13 -18.46 -3.85
CA GLU A 131 -10.51 -17.14 -3.57
C GLU A 131 -11.53 -16.06 -3.25
N ARG A 132 -12.68 -16.06 -3.94
CA ARG A 132 -13.77 -15.11 -3.67
C ARG A 132 -14.31 -15.22 -2.24
N GLN A 133 -14.35 -16.44 -1.69
CA GLN A 133 -14.77 -16.68 -0.32
C GLN A 133 -13.70 -16.22 0.68
N PHE A 134 -12.42 -16.50 0.39
CA PHE A 134 -11.31 -16.07 1.24
C PHE A 134 -11.12 -14.54 1.26
N ILE A 135 -11.19 -13.90 0.09
CA ILE A 135 -11.05 -12.45 -0.06
C ILE A 135 -12.29 -11.76 0.51
N GLY A 136 -13.49 -12.25 0.19
CA GLY A 136 -14.75 -11.61 0.54
C GLY A 136 -15.06 -10.37 -0.32
N ALA A 137 -16.26 -9.81 -0.15
CA ALA A 137 -16.69 -8.62 -0.88
C ALA A 137 -15.77 -7.43 -0.55
N GLY A 138 -15.11 -6.87 -1.57
CA GLY A 138 -14.15 -5.78 -1.40
C GLY A 138 -12.96 -6.14 -0.49
N GLY A 139 -12.64 -7.42 -0.29
CA GLY A 139 -11.54 -7.81 0.60
C GLY A 139 -11.90 -7.77 2.09
N SER A 140 -13.17 -7.83 2.46
CA SER A 140 -13.60 -7.80 3.88
C SER A 140 -13.09 -8.99 4.69
N ASN A 141 -13.14 -10.20 4.12
CA ASN A 141 -12.79 -11.43 4.84
C ASN A 141 -11.29 -11.53 5.06
N ILE A 142 -10.49 -11.28 4.02
CA ILE A 142 -9.03 -11.29 4.13
C ILE A 142 -8.54 -10.24 5.14
N ARG A 143 -9.10 -9.02 5.13
CA ARG A 143 -8.75 -7.98 6.10
C ARG A 143 -9.14 -8.35 7.53
N SER A 144 -10.26 -9.04 7.70
CA SER A 144 -10.67 -9.58 9.01
C SER A 144 -9.70 -10.66 9.50
N VAL A 145 -9.25 -11.55 8.61
CA VAL A 145 -8.21 -12.55 8.92
C VAL A 145 -6.92 -11.84 9.33
N GLU A 146 -6.39 -10.96 8.48
CA GLU A 146 -5.16 -10.18 8.76
C GLU A 146 -5.21 -9.49 10.12
N LYS A 147 -6.33 -8.83 10.44
CA LYS A 147 -6.52 -8.16 11.73
C LYS A 147 -6.51 -9.13 12.90
N ARG A 148 -7.16 -10.29 12.77
CA ARG A 148 -7.26 -11.29 13.85
C ARG A 148 -5.94 -12.02 14.09
N THR A 149 -5.17 -12.28 13.03
CA THR A 149 -3.93 -13.08 13.09
C THR A 149 -2.69 -12.23 13.23
N GLY A 150 -2.78 -10.91 13.01
CA GLY A 150 -1.62 -10.02 12.94
C GLY A 150 -0.73 -10.31 11.73
N THR A 151 -1.29 -10.91 10.67
CA THR A 151 -0.53 -11.23 9.44
C THR A 151 -0.88 -10.26 8.32
N TYR A 152 -0.02 -10.17 7.32
CA TYR A 152 -0.31 -9.51 6.04
C TYR A 152 -0.32 -10.52 4.91
N ILE A 153 -1.42 -10.59 4.16
CA ILE A 153 -1.67 -11.63 3.17
C ILE A 153 -1.79 -10.98 1.79
N ARG A 154 -0.97 -11.40 0.83
CA ARG A 154 -0.92 -10.81 -0.51
C ARG A 154 -0.98 -11.91 -1.55
N SER A 155 -1.83 -11.78 -2.56
CA SER A 155 -1.82 -12.69 -3.70
C SER A 155 -0.82 -12.21 -4.75
N ARG A 156 -0.12 -13.16 -5.36
CA ARG A 156 0.70 -12.95 -6.55
C ARG A 156 -0.12 -13.39 -7.76
N SER A 157 -0.55 -12.40 -8.54
CA SER A 157 -1.50 -12.60 -9.65
C SER A 157 -0.98 -13.51 -10.77
N THR A 158 0.33 -13.68 -10.87
CA THR A 158 0.98 -14.43 -11.95
C THR A 158 0.82 -15.94 -11.83
N ASP A 159 0.66 -16.46 -10.63
CA ASP A 159 0.85 -17.90 -10.36
C ASP A 159 -0.01 -18.43 -9.21
N LYS A 160 -1.02 -17.66 -8.78
CA LYS A 160 -1.95 -18.02 -7.69
C LYS A 160 -1.26 -18.31 -6.35
N GLU A 161 0.01 -17.93 -6.22
CA GLU A 161 0.74 -17.99 -4.97
C GLU A 161 0.23 -16.87 -4.04
N TRP A 162 0.19 -17.18 -2.76
CA TRP A 162 -0.09 -16.25 -1.69
C TRP A 162 1.15 -16.10 -0.81
N LEU A 163 1.45 -14.86 -0.48
CA LEU A 163 2.52 -14.45 0.41
C LEU A 163 1.90 -14.12 1.77
N ILE A 164 2.41 -14.72 2.84
CA ILE A 164 1.96 -14.44 4.21
C ILE A 164 3.13 -13.86 4.98
N TYR A 165 3.01 -12.60 5.39
CA TYR A 165 3.94 -11.95 6.29
C TYR A 165 3.42 -12.10 7.73
N TYR A 166 4.28 -12.52 8.65
CA TYR A 166 3.88 -12.86 10.02
C TYR A 166 4.98 -12.54 11.04
N ASP A 167 4.57 -12.17 12.26
CA ASP A 167 5.47 -11.99 13.41
C ASP A 167 5.52 -13.22 14.33
N SER A 168 4.55 -14.13 14.21
CA SER A 168 4.47 -15.33 15.05
C SER A 168 3.98 -16.55 14.29
N ASN A 169 4.53 -17.72 14.64
CA ASN A 169 4.10 -19.01 14.10
C ASN A 169 2.61 -19.29 14.37
N HIS A 170 2.09 -18.78 15.49
CA HIS A 170 0.66 -18.87 15.81
C HIS A 170 -0.20 -18.10 14.79
N GLY A 171 0.18 -16.84 14.49
CA GLY A 171 -0.49 -16.03 13.47
C GLY A 171 -0.43 -16.68 12.09
N LEU A 172 0.73 -17.22 11.69
CA LEU A 172 0.88 -17.97 10.45
C LEU A 172 -0.04 -19.19 10.40
N SER A 173 -0.06 -20.00 11.45
CA SER A 173 -0.91 -21.20 11.54
C SER A 173 -2.39 -20.86 11.41
N MET A 174 -2.84 -19.80 12.08
CA MET A 174 -4.23 -19.33 11.97
C MET A 174 -4.57 -18.80 10.57
N ALA A 175 -3.66 -18.06 9.94
CA ALA A 175 -3.85 -17.57 8.57
C ALA A 175 -3.94 -18.72 7.57
N LYS A 176 -3.07 -19.73 7.68
CA LYS A 176 -3.12 -20.95 6.86
C LYS A 176 -4.44 -21.72 7.07
N LYS A 177 -4.91 -21.88 8.31
CA LYS A 177 -6.23 -22.48 8.59
C LYS A 177 -7.37 -21.71 7.90
N ALA A 178 -7.33 -20.37 7.93
CA ALA A 178 -8.33 -19.55 7.24
C ALA A 178 -8.29 -19.70 5.71
N MET A 179 -7.15 -20.11 5.15
CA MET A 179 -6.97 -20.43 3.74
C MET A 179 -7.33 -21.89 3.39
N GLY A 180 -7.74 -22.70 4.38
CA GLY A 180 -8.17 -24.10 4.21
C GLY A 180 -7.09 -25.16 4.40
N TYR A 181 -5.98 -24.83 5.05
CA TYR A 181 -4.94 -25.80 5.43
C TYR A 181 -5.28 -26.62 6.66
#